data_AF-A0A939RKH0-F1
#
_entry.id   AF-A0A939RKH0-F1
#
_cell.length_a   1.000
_cell.length_b   1.000
_cell.length_c   1.000
_cell.angle_alpha   90.00
_cell.angle_beta   90.00
_cell.angle_gamma   90.00
#
_symmetry.space_group_name_H-M   'P 1'
#
loop_
_entity.id
_entity.type
_entity.pdbx_description
1 polymer ?
#
loop_
_entity_poly.entity_id
_entity_poly.type
_entity_poly.pdbx_seq_one_letter_code
_entity_poly.pdbx_strand_id
1 'polypeptide(L)'
;AGRAVRAGRAGRSCRWWCAGCGPGGRRRWAPGGRAGSGAEQRLAAIWAEVLGVERVGARDNFFALGGDSILSIQIVSRARAAGLALTTKDVFRHQNVAELALNTSELMESHGLAEADPGEAPLTPIQHWYLDGRRPGDALRFTMTQRLELAPGTDPAALHRAVLALVDHHAALRTRFRHTDAGWHQETGEQRPEGVFTHLDATGLDAAALEQRVQQATDEAQRSLDPVEGRSVGALFFDRGADEPGQLVLTVHHLAVDGVSWRILLADLEAAYRTARTGAPVELPPVATSYGHWATRLERHTRSGALDGDLDHWTRTGAAPAALPAGSPGPNTHATAATVGVTLDERTTDALLRLAPEVYRTQVNDVLLSALGRTLARWCGRDTVLIGVEGHGREDLFADLDLSRTVGWFTAEFPLALRVDPDAGWHDTLRSVKEQLRAVPLHGLSHGALRHLRPSG
;
A
#
# COMPACT_ATOMS: atom_id res chain seq x y z
N ALA A 1 -4.85 -43.50 2.67
CA ALA A 1 -3.66 -43.27 3.53
C ALA A 1 -3.29 -41.80 3.43
N GLY A 2 -3.62 -41.03 4.46
CA GLY A 2 -3.56 -39.58 4.46
C GLY A 2 -2.12 -39.06 4.58
N ARG A 3 -1.80 -38.05 3.77
CA ARG A 3 -0.72 -37.10 4.05
C ARG A 3 -1.33 -35.72 4.10
N ALA A 4 -1.40 -35.17 5.31
CA ALA A 4 -1.72 -33.77 5.55
C ALA A 4 -0.61 -32.91 4.93
N VAL A 5 -0.97 -32.08 3.96
CA VAL A 5 -0.07 -31.07 3.39
C VAL A 5 -0.23 -29.81 4.22
N ARG A 6 0.82 -29.47 4.98
CA ARG A 6 0.91 -28.22 5.75
C ARG A 6 0.87 -27.02 4.79
N ALA A 7 -0.16 -26.19 4.92
CA ALA A 7 -0.17 -24.85 4.34
C ALA A 7 0.84 -23.98 5.12
N GLY A 8 2.01 -23.75 4.53
CA GLY A 8 2.96 -22.76 5.05
C GLY A 8 2.50 -21.36 4.68
N ARG A 9 1.76 -20.69 5.58
CA ARG A 9 1.61 -19.23 5.53
C ARG A 9 2.86 -18.60 6.15
N ALA A 10 3.65 -17.93 5.33
CA ALA A 10 4.78 -17.14 5.79
C ALA A 10 4.26 -15.87 6.51
N GLY A 11 3.97 -15.99 7.79
CA GLY A 11 3.82 -14.84 8.68
C GLY A 11 5.18 -14.19 8.87
N ARG A 12 5.43 -13.07 8.18
CA ARG A 12 6.61 -12.24 8.44
C ARG A 12 6.37 -11.51 9.76
N SER A 13 7.20 -11.78 10.77
CA SER A 13 7.28 -10.97 11.98
C SER A 13 8.04 -9.69 11.64
N CYS A 14 7.37 -8.54 11.63
CA CYS A 14 8.06 -7.26 11.68
C CYS A 14 8.49 -7.00 13.13
N ARG A 15 9.75 -7.31 13.45
CA ARG A 15 10.37 -6.85 14.70
C ARG A 15 10.79 -5.40 14.52
N TRP A 16 10.11 -4.48 15.19
CA TRP A 16 10.58 -3.11 15.36
C TRP A 16 11.71 -3.11 16.39
N TRP A 17 12.96 -2.98 15.96
CA TRP A 17 14.11 -2.89 16.86
C TRP A 17 14.34 -1.45 17.29
N CYS A 18 14.41 -1.26 18.60
CA CYS A 18 14.94 -0.08 19.26
C CYS A 18 16.26 -0.48 19.93
N ALA A 19 17.40 0.12 19.53
CA ALA A 19 18.57 0.50 20.36
C ALA A 19 19.90 0.55 19.56
N GLY A 20 20.54 1.73 19.56
CA GLY A 20 21.80 1.96 20.28
C GLY A 20 23.14 1.42 19.73
N CYS A 21 23.93 2.38 19.20
CA CYS A 21 25.40 2.53 19.31
C CYS A 21 26.36 1.41 18.83
N GLY A 22 27.10 1.70 17.76
CA GLY A 22 28.39 1.08 17.41
C GLY A 22 29.18 1.95 16.41
N PRO A 23 30.53 1.99 16.46
CA PRO A 23 31.31 3.16 16.04
C PRO A 23 31.90 3.06 14.63
N GLY A 24 32.07 4.21 13.96
CA GLY A 24 33.12 4.39 12.94
C GLY A 24 32.71 5.17 11.70
N GLY A 25 33.36 6.30 11.44
CA GLY A 25 33.25 7.04 10.18
C GLY A 25 33.06 8.56 10.33
N ARG A 26 33.93 9.23 11.09
CA ARG A 26 33.96 10.70 11.16
C ARG A 26 34.39 11.27 9.79
N ARG A 27 33.46 11.91 9.08
CA ARG A 27 33.79 13.06 8.23
C ARG A 27 33.11 14.29 8.84
N ARG A 28 33.94 15.14 9.44
CA ARG A 28 33.53 16.42 10.04
C ARG A 28 32.97 17.31 8.93
N TRP A 29 31.87 17.98 9.25
CA TRP A 29 31.35 19.12 8.52
C TRP A 29 32.43 20.23 8.52
N ALA A 30 32.81 20.71 7.35
CA ALA A 30 33.58 21.94 7.20
C ALA A 30 32.59 23.08 6.94
N PRO A 31 32.53 24.14 7.77
CA PRO A 31 31.61 25.25 7.55
C PRO A 31 32.20 26.14 6.44
N GLY A 32 31.71 25.96 5.22
CA GLY A 32 32.16 26.74 4.06
C GLY A 32 31.17 26.63 2.91
N GLY A 33 30.08 27.40 2.99
CA GLY A 33 29.13 27.60 1.89
C GLY A 33 27.68 27.54 2.33
N ARG A 34 27.04 28.73 2.42
CA ARG A 34 25.58 29.03 2.53
C ARG A 34 24.69 27.97 3.21
N ALA A 35 24.17 28.32 4.39
CA ALA A 35 23.08 27.63 5.07
C ALA A 35 21.88 27.39 4.12
N GLY A 36 21.68 26.12 3.73
CA GLY A 36 20.41 25.62 3.20
C GLY A 36 19.37 25.64 4.31
N SER A 37 18.38 26.50 4.16
CA SER A 37 17.34 26.88 5.13
C SER A 37 16.43 25.72 5.52
N GLY A 38 16.16 25.52 6.82
CA GLY A 38 15.06 24.75 7.45
C GLY A 38 14.49 23.50 6.76
N ALA A 39 13.88 23.68 5.59
CA ALA A 39 13.32 22.62 4.74
C ALA A 39 14.30 21.48 4.44
N GLU A 40 15.58 21.78 4.13
CA GLU A 40 16.59 20.74 3.84
C GLU A 40 16.80 19.80 5.03
N GLN A 41 16.89 20.36 6.25
CA GLN A 41 17.06 19.58 7.48
C GLN A 41 15.82 18.76 7.82
N ARG A 42 14.62 19.34 7.63
CA ARG A 42 13.35 18.64 7.83
C ARG A 42 13.22 17.47 6.84
N LEU A 43 13.49 17.71 5.55
CA LEU A 43 13.44 16.67 4.51
C LEU A 43 14.47 15.57 4.77
N ALA A 44 15.70 15.91 5.14
CA ALA A 44 16.72 14.92 5.49
C ALA A 44 16.29 14.04 6.67
N ALA A 45 15.68 14.62 7.71
CA ALA A 45 15.17 13.87 8.86
C ALA A 45 14.01 12.95 8.47
N ILE A 46 13.06 13.45 7.67
CA ILE A 46 11.93 12.65 7.16
C ILE A 46 12.45 11.49 6.30
N TRP A 47 13.42 11.73 5.42
CA TRP A 47 14.01 10.69 4.59
C TRP A 47 14.73 9.63 5.42
N ALA A 48 15.53 10.05 6.40
CA ALA A 48 16.22 9.12 7.29
C ALA A 48 15.23 8.20 8.02
N GLU A 49 14.13 8.76 8.53
CA GLU A 49 13.10 7.99 9.23
C GLU A 49 12.34 7.04 8.28
N VAL A 50 11.97 7.49 7.08
CA VAL A 50 11.21 6.66 6.12
C VAL A 50 12.09 5.55 5.52
N LEU A 51 13.34 5.85 5.20
CA LEU A 51 14.29 4.90 4.61
C LEU A 51 14.92 3.98 5.66
N GLY A 52 14.75 4.28 6.95
CA GLY A 52 15.34 3.51 8.05
C GLY A 52 16.87 3.60 8.09
N VAL A 53 17.45 4.73 7.66
CA VAL A 53 18.91 4.97 7.65
C VAL A 53 19.28 6.00 8.71
N GLU A 54 20.49 5.90 9.27
CA GLU A 54 20.93 6.78 10.36
C GLU A 54 20.95 8.26 9.94
N ARG A 55 21.43 8.55 8.72
CA ARG A 55 21.54 9.90 8.17
C ARG A 55 21.40 9.87 6.65
N VAL A 56 20.83 10.94 6.10
CA VAL A 56 20.74 11.20 4.66
C VAL A 56 21.52 12.47 4.35
N GLY A 57 22.50 12.36 3.47
CA GLY A 57 23.24 13.49 2.92
C GLY A 57 22.42 14.29 1.92
N ALA A 58 22.72 15.58 1.80
CA ALA A 58 21.96 16.50 0.93
C ALA A 58 21.93 16.08 -0.55
N ARG A 59 22.93 15.33 -1.01
CA ARG A 59 23.07 14.85 -2.40
C ARG A 59 22.89 13.35 -2.56
N ASP A 60 22.50 12.65 -1.49
CA ASP A 60 22.26 11.21 -1.58
C ASP A 60 21.03 10.96 -2.44
N ASN A 61 21.14 10.01 -3.38
CA ASN A 61 20.05 9.69 -4.28
C ASN A 61 19.00 8.82 -3.56
N PHE A 62 17.74 9.24 -3.62
CA PHE A 62 16.60 8.55 -3.00
C PHE A 62 16.55 7.06 -3.31
N PHE A 63 16.64 6.71 -4.60
CA PHE A 63 16.50 5.33 -5.07
C PHE A 63 17.74 4.49 -4.74
N ALA A 64 18.93 5.10 -4.70
CA ALA A 64 20.14 4.42 -4.26
C ALA A 64 20.10 4.06 -2.76
N LEU A 65 19.38 4.85 -1.95
CA LEU A 65 19.11 4.56 -0.54
C LEU A 65 17.99 3.52 -0.33
N GLY A 66 17.46 2.92 -1.41
CA GLY A 66 16.36 1.95 -1.36
C GLY A 66 14.97 2.58 -1.40
N GLY A 67 14.86 3.86 -1.77
CA GLY A 67 13.58 4.53 -2.02
C GLY A 67 12.79 3.88 -3.15
N ASP A 68 11.46 3.87 -3.02
CA ASP A 68 10.51 3.42 -4.04
C ASP A 68 9.27 4.34 -4.10
N SER A 69 8.29 4.01 -4.94
CA SER A 69 7.06 4.80 -5.11
C SER A 69 6.19 4.87 -3.84
N ILE A 70 6.23 3.85 -2.97
CA ILE A 70 5.47 3.84 -1.72
C ILE A 70 6.18 4.70 -0.68
N LEU A 71 7.51 4.57 -0.56
CA LEU A 71 8.32 5.39 0.33
C LEU A 71 8.26 6.87 -0.08
N SER A 72 8.17 7.20 -1.37
CA SER A 72 7.95 8.58 -1.80
C SER A 72 6.59 9.13 -1.34
N ILE A 73 5.52 8.33 -1.37
CA ILE A 73 4.20 8.74 -0.85
C ILE A 73 4.30 8.99 0.67
N GLN A 74 5.04 8.16 1.41
CA GLN A 74 5.27 8.37 2.84
C GLN A 74 6.06 9.65 3.13
N ILE A 75 7.12 9.91 2.35
CA ILE A 75 7.91 11.14 2.46
C ILE A 75 7.02 12.36 2.20
N VAL A 76 6.20 12.33 1.15
CA VAL A 76 5.26 13.41 0.82
C VAL A 76 4.27 13.63 1.97
N SER A 77 3.66 12.56 2.49
CA SER A 77 2.73 12.61 3.62
C SER A 77 3.36 13.28 4.85
N ARG A 78 4.57 12.86 5.23
CA ARG A 78 5.30 13.43 6.38
C ARG A 78 5.82 14.84 6.13
N ALA A 79 6.25 15.14 4.90
CA ALA A 79 6.69 16.48 4.51
C ALA A 79 5.53 17.47 4.61
N ARG A 80 4.35 17.11 4.11
CA ARG A 80 3.13 17.93 4.22
C ARG A 80 2.70 18.13 5.67
N ALA A 81 2.75 17.08 6.49
CA ALA A 81 2.52 17.20 7.94
C ALA A 81 3.54 18.12 8.63
N ALA A 82 4.74 18.26 8.08
CA ALA A 82 5.78 19.19 8.51
C ALA A 82 5.72 20.57 7.82
N GLY A 83 4.63 20.90 7.13
CA GLY A 83 4.41 22.20 6.47
C GLY A 83 5.14 22.38 5.13
N LEU A 84 5.57 21.30 4.48
CA LEU A 84 6.30 21.35 3.21
C LEU A 84 5.41 20.90 2.04
N ALA A 85 5.30 21.73 1.01
CA ALA A 85 4.50 21.43 -0.17
C ALA A 85 5.30 20.52 -1.12
N LEU A 86 4.98 19.24 -1.10
CA LEU A 86 5.68 18.23 -1.90
C LEU A 86 4.70 17.31 -2.62
N THR A 87 5.05 16.88 -3.83
CA THR A 87 4.34 15.84 -4.60
C THR A 87 5.24 14.63 -4.82
N THR A 88 4.65 13.48 -5.17
CA THR A 88 5.43 12.29 -5.52
C THR A 88 6.27 12.54 -6.77
N LYS A 89 5.72 13.31 -7.72
CA LYS A 89 6.43 13.75 -8.92
C LYS A 89 7.69 14.54 -8.60
N ASP A 90 7.68 15.38 -7.56
CA ASP A 90 8.85 16.15 -7.14
C ASP A 90 9.97 15.22 -6.66
N VAL A 91 9.66 14.21 -5.83
CA VAL A 91 10.65 13.22 -5.35
C VAL A 91 11.32 12.47 -6.51
N PHE A 92 10.55 12.14 -7.54
CA PHE A 92 11.07 11.45 -8.73
C PHE A 92 11.92 12.35 -9.63
N ARG A 93 11.56 13.63 -9.71
CA ARG A 93 12.27 14.64 -10.53
C ARG A 93 13.53 15.14 -9.86
N HIS A 94 13.47 15.37 -8.55
CA HIS A 94 14.51 15.95 -7.71
C HIS A 94 14.94 14.87 -6.72
N GLN A 95 15.90 14.03 -7.13
CA GLN A 95 16.15 12.75 -6.46
C GLN A 95 17.06 12.85 -5.23
N ASN A 96 17.36 14.07 -4.78
CA ASN A 96 18.15 14.32 -3.58
C ASN A 96 17.56 15.48 -2.77
N VAL A 97 17.88 15.52 -1.48
CA VAL A 97 17.31 16.48 -0.52
C VAL A 97 17.61 17.93 -0.90
N ALA A 98 18.81 18.22 -1.41
CA ALA A 98 19.20 19.57 -1.81
C ALA A 98 18.34 20.09 -2.97
N GLU A 99 18.13 19.27 -4.01
CA GLU A 99 17.27 19.63 -5.14
C GLU A 99 15.81 19.75 -4.72
N LEU A 100 15.32 18.87 -3.84
CA LEU A 100 13.95 18.96 -3.33
C LEU A 100 13.74 20.23 -2.53
N ALA A 101 14.63 20.52 -1.58
CA ALA A 101 14.53 21.71 -0.75
C ALA A 101 14.51 23.01 -1.57
N LEU A 102 15.14 23.04 -2.75
CA LEU A 102 15.10 24.18 -3.67
C LEU A 102 13.78 24.31 -4.45
N ASN A 103 13.06 23.21 -4.63
CA ASN A 103 11.80 23.15 -5.40
C ASN A 103 10.56 22.98 -4.52
N THR A 104 10.74 22.89 -3.20
CA THR A 104 9.68 22.81 -2.20
C THR A 104 9.35 24.21 -1.70
N SER A 105 8.08 24.60 -1.79
CA SER A 105 7.57 25.79 -1.08
C SER A 105 7.07 25.40 0.31
N GLU A 106 7.05 26.36 1.24
CA GLU A 106 6.27 26.17 2.47
C GLU A 106 4.79 26.08 2.09
N LEU A 107 4.07 25.14 2.69
CA LEU A 107 2.62 25.18 2.64
C LEU A 107 2.21 26.46 3.36
N MET A 108 1.70 27.44 2.61
CA MET A 108 0.81 28.42 3.24
C MET A 108 -0.28 27.62 3.95
N GLU A 109 -0.68 27.99 5.16
CA GLU A 109 -1.76 27.35 5.93
C GLU A 109 -3.08 27.42 5.14
N SER A 110 -3.20 26.68 4.05
CA SER A 110 -4.46 26.13 3.62
C SER A 110 -4.70 24.98 4.58
N HIS A 111 -5.37 25.28 5.69
CA HIS A 111 -6.35 24.34 6.20
C HIS A 111 -7.31 24.09 5.04
N GLY A 112 -6.95 23.17 4.13
CA GLY A 112 -7.94 22.54 3.28
C GLY A 112 -8.93 21.98 4.26
N LEU A 113 -10.07 22.65 4.39
CA LEU A 113 -11.14 22.22 5.27
C LEU A 113 -11.35 20.74 4.94
N ALA A 114 -11.22 19.87 5.93
CA ALA A 114 -11.53 18.45 5.74
C ALA A 114 -12.90 18.41 5.09
N GLU A 115 -12.94 18.04 3.82
CA GLU A 115 -14.19 18.13 3.07
C GLU A 115 -15.15 17.12 3.68
N ALA A 116 -16.42 17.53 3.81
CA ALA A 116 -17.44 16.63 4.31
C ALA A 116 -17.46 15.38 3.42
N ASP A 117 -17.38 14.20 4.07
CA ASP A 117 -17.56 12.94 3.37
C ASP A 117 -18.93 12.99 2.67
N PRO A 118 -19.00 12.75 1.33
CA PRO A 118 -20.27 12.79 0.61
C PRO A 118 -21.31 11.79 1.13
N GLY A 119 -20.93 10.85 2.02
CA GLY A 119 -21.80 9.84 2.57
C GLY A 119 -21.96 8.69 1.59
N GLU A 120 -22.59 8.93 0.44
CA GLU A 120 -22.68 8.00 -0.69
C GLU A 120 -21.68 8.38 -1.80
N ALA A 121 -21.01 7.38 -2.38
CA ALA A 121 -20.05 7.58 -3.46
C ALA A 121 -20.11 6.45 -4.50
N PRO A 122 -19.72 6.71 -5.77
CA PRO A 122 -19.59 5.66 -6.77
C PRO A 122 -18.45 4.72 -6.41
N LEU A 123 -18.44 3.52 -6.98
CA LEU A 123 -17.29 2.63 -6.86
C LEU A 123 -16.08 3.17 -7.64
N THR A 124 -14.90 2.88 -7.12
CA THR A 124 -13.63 3.06 -7.84
C THR A 124 -13.35 1.87 -8.77
N PRO A 125 -12.43 1.99 -9.74
CA PRO A 125 -12.18 0.92 -10.71
C PRO A 125 -11.82 -0.44 -10.10
N ILE A 126 -11.04 -0.46 -9.03
CA ILE A 126 -10.63 -1.72 -8.39
C ILE A 126 -11.78 -2.34 -7.57
N GLN A 127 -12.68 -1.51 -7.04
CA GLN A 127 -13.90 -2.00 -6.40
C GLN A 127 -14.85 -2.60 -7.44
N HIS A 128 -14.95 -2.01 -8.63
CA HIS A 128 -15.64 -2.62 -9.77
C HIS A 128 -15.02 -3.96 -10.17
N TRP A 129 -13.70 -4.04 -10.33
CA TRP A 129 -13.01 -5.32 -10.60
C TRP A 129 -13.39 -6.44 -9.61
N TYR A 130 -13.59 -6.09 -8.33
CA TYR A 130 -13.95 -7.06 -7.30
C TYR A 130 -15.46 -7.40 -7.24
N LEU A 131 -16.32 -6.39 -7.39
CA LEU A 131 -17.76 -6.48 -7.16
C LEU A 131 -18.56 -6.76 -8.44
N ASP A 132 -18.04 -6.42 -9.61
CA ASP A 132 -18.72 -6.68 -10.88
C ASP A 132 -18.97 -8.18 -11.04
N GLY A 133 -20.23 -8.55 -11.29
CA GLY A 133 -20.66 -9.96 -11.38
C GLY A 133 -20.93 -10.65 -10.04
N ARG A 134 -20.65 -10.01 -8.89
CA ARG A 134 -21.09 -10.49 -7.56
C ARG A 134 -22.55 -10.14 -7.32
N ARG A 135 -23.27 -11.07 -6.69
CA ARG A 135 -24.70 -10.93 -6.35
C ARG A 135 -24.87 -10.77 -4.83
N PRO A 136 -25.97 -10.13 -4.37
CA PRO A 136 -26.35 -10.17 -2.97
C PRO A 136 -26.39 -11.61 -2.45
N GLY A 137 -25.69 -11.87 -1.33
CA GLY A 137 -25.54 -13.20 -0.74
C GLY A 137 -24.25 -13.94 -1.13
N ASP A 138 -23.51 -13.48 -2.14
CA ASP A 138 -22.17 -14.01 -2.43
C ASP A 138 -21.21 -13.72 -1.27
N ALA A 139 -20.38 -14.70 -0.93
CA ALA A 139 -19.38 -14.52 0.12
C ALA A 139 -18.23 -13.61 -0.36
N LEU A 140 -18.19 -12.37 0.14
CA LEU A 140 -17.13 -11.40 -0.12
C LEU A 140 -15.94 -11.64 0.84
N ARG A 141 -15.11 -12.64 0.52
CA ARG A 141 -13.98 -13.08 1.35
C ARG A 141 -12.65 -12.64 0.77
N PHE A 142 -12.35 -11.34 0.86
CA PHE A 142 -11.06 -10.81 0.44
C PHE A 142 -10.52 -9.83 1.48
N THR A 143 -9.57 -10.28 2.29
CA THR A 143 -9.11 -9.56 3.49
C THR A 143 -7.60 -9.41 3.49
N MET A 144 -7.12 -8.36 4.13
CA MET A 144 -5.72 -8.20 4.51
C MET A 144 -5.62 -8.31 6.03
N THR A 145 -4.62 -9.04 6.53
CA THR A 145 -4.41 -9.24 7.97
C THR A 145 -2.97 -8.91 8.34
N GLN A 146 -2.79 -8.05 9.35
CA GLN A 146 -1.52 -7.73 9.97
C GLN A 146 -1.46 -8.33 11.38
N ARG A 147 -0.36 -9.02 11.71
CA ARG A 147 -0.07 -9.51 13.05
C ARG A 147 1.12 -8.75 13.61
N LEU A 148 0.93 -8.10 14.75
CA LEU A 148 1.91 -7.26 15.42
C LEU A 148 2.27 -7.88 16.77
N GLU A 149 3.57 -7.93 17.08
CA GLU A 149 4.06 -8.17 18.42
C GLU A 149 4.05 -6.84 19.18
N LEU A 150 3.49 -6.82 20.39
CA LEU A 150 3.36 -5.63 21.20
C LEU A 150 4.44 -5.61 22.29
N ALA A 151 4.72 -4.42 22.85
CA ALA A 151 5.60 -4.32 24.00
C ALA A 151 4.98 -5.03 25.22
N PRO A 152 5.79 -5.69 26.07
CA PRO A 152 5.32 -6.17 27.38
C PRO A 152 4.65 -5.05 28.18
N GLY A 153 3.61 -5.40 28.95
CA GLY A 153 2.85 -4.43 29.75
C GLY A 153 2.03 -3.44 28.92
N THR A 154 1.65 -3.79 27.68
CA THR A 154 0.72 -2.99 26.89
C THR A 154 -0.62 -2.85 27.62
N ASP A 155 -1.09 -1.62 27.79
CA ASP A 155 -2.37 -1.33 28.47
C ASP A 155 -3.55 -1.71 27.56
N PRO A 156 -4.35 -2.73 27.92
CA PRO A 156 -5.47 -3.20 27.09
C PRO A 156 -6.54 -2.11 26.88
N ALA A 157 -6.77 -1.26 27.88
CA ALA A 157 -7.79 -0.21 27.80
C ALA A 157 -7.33 0.95 26.90
N ALA A 158 -6.06 1.32 26.96
CA ALA A 158 -5.48 2.29 26.03
C ALA A 158 -5.47 1.76 24.60
N LEU A 159 -5.14 0.47 24.40
CA LEU A 159 -5.17 -0.17 23.09
C LEU A 159 -6.58 -0.22 22.50
N HIS A 160 -7.57 -0.59 23.32
CA HIS A 160 -8.98 -0.54 22.93
C HIS A 160 -9.39 0.86 22.46
N ARG A 161 -9.11 1.90 23.26
CA ARG A 161 -9.41 3.30 22.88
C ARG A 161 -8.71 3.71 21.57
N ALA A 162 -7.45 3.31 21.39
CA ALA A 162 -6.68 3.63 20.19
C ALA A 162 -7.27 2.99 18.92
N VAL A 163 -7.68 1.71 19.00
CA VAL A 163 -8.32 1.02 17.87
C VAL A 163 -9.67 1.67 17.53
N LEU A 164 -10.48 2.02 18.53
CA LEU A 164 -11.77 2.69 18.26
C LEU A 164 -11.56 4.07 17.60
N ALA A 165 -10.62 4.87 18.11
CA ALA A 165 -10.29 6.17 17.53
C ALA A 165 -9.81 6.04 16.07
N LEU A 166 -9.05 4.99 15.74
CA LEU A 166 -8.61 4.71 14.38
C LEU A 166 -9.79 4.46 13.43
N VAL A 167 -10.77 3.66 13.84
CA VAL A 167 -11.98 3.37 13.04
C VAL A 167 -12.89 4.58 12.91
N ASP A 168 -13.01 5.39 13.97
CA ASP A 168 -13.80 6.61 13.93
C ASP A 168 -13.17 7.64 12.97
N HIS A 169 -11.84 7.78 13.00
CA HIS A 169 -11.08 8.73 12.19
C HIS A 169 -11.03 8.38 10.69
N HIS A 170 -10.85 7.11 10.34
CA HIS A 170 -10.71 6.67 8.95
C HIS A 170 -12.03 6.15 8.37
N ALA A 171 -12.75 7.01 7.66
CA ALA A 171 -14.08 6.72 7.08
C ALA A 171 -14.17 5.39 6.31
N ALA A 172 -13.13 5.04 5.54
CA ALA A 172 -13.08 3.78 4.77
C ALA A 172 -13.28 2.53 5.64
N LEU A 173 -12.87 2.55 6.91
CA LEU A 173 -13.06 1.42 7.84
C LEU A 173 -14.52 1.24 8.29
N ARG A 174 -15.37 2.25 8.06
CA ARG A 174 -16.82 2.26 8.33
C ARG A 174 -17.66 2.19 7.06
N THR A 175 -17.01 2.10 5.89
CA THR A 175 -17.71 2.04 4.60
C THR A 175 -18.37 0.68 4.42
N ARG A 176 -19.63 0.73 3.97
CA ARG A 176 -20.43 -0.41 3.55
C ARG A 176 -20.65 -0.39 2.04
N PHE A 177 -20.84 -1.56 1.46
CA PHE A 177 -21.05 -1.75 0.02
C PHE A 177 -22.44 -2.31 -0.21
N ARG A 178 -23.33 -1.52 -0.81
CA ARG A 178 -24.73 -1.89 -0.98
C ARG A 178 -25.05 -2.08 -2.44
N HIS A 179 -25.86 -3.09 -2.73
CA HIS A 179 -26.37 -3.35 -4.06
C HIS A 179 -27.79 -2.79 -4.19
N THR A 180 -27.98 -1.79 -5.04
CA THR A 180 -29.29 -1.23 -5.40
C THR A 180 -29.67 -1.64 -6.82
N ASP A 181 -30.82 -1.17 -7.30
CA ASP A 181 -31.24 -1.36 -8.69
C ASP A 181 -30.27 -0.73 -9.70
N ALA A 182 -29.50 0.27 -9.27
CA ALA A 182 -28.45 0.90 -10.07
C ALA A 182 -27.09 0.16 -10.03
N GLY A 183 -27.00 -0.92 -9.25
CA GLY A 183 -25.78 -1.70 -9.02
C GLY A 183 -25.15 -1.44 -7.65
N TRP A 184 -23.87 -1.80 -7.52
CA TRP A 184 -23.13 -1.61 -6.28
C TRP A 184 -22.75 -0.13 -6.09
N HIS A 185 -22.91 0.38 -4.88
CA HIS A 185 -22.40 1.68 -4.43
C HIS A 185 -21.74 1.53 -3.06
N GLN A 186 -20.93 2.52 -2.68
CA GLN A 186 -20.30 2.56 -1.36
C GLN A 186 -20.90 3.70 -0.53
N GLU A 187 -21.05 3.46 0.76
CA GLU A 187 -21.66 4.41 1.69
C GLU A 187 -20.87 4.40 3.01
N THR A 188 -20.41 5.56 3.48
CA THR A 188 -19.74 5.68 4.77
C THR A 188 -20.78 5.63 5.89
N GLY A 189 -20.69 4.64 6.79
CA GLY A 189 -21.57 4.58 7.96
C GLY A 189 -21.18 5.60 9.03
N GLU A 190 -22.12 6.35 9.59
CA GLU A 190 -21.88 7.38 10.61
C GLU A 190 -21.24 6.84 11.89
N GLN A 191 -21.56 5.59 12.24
CA GLN A 191 -21.08 4.92 13.44
C GLN A 191 -20.09 3.82 13.07
N ARG A 192 -19.12 3.56 13.94
CA ARG A 192 -18.27 2.38 13.84
C ARG A 192 -19.07 1.09 14.01
N PRO A 193 -18.66 -0.03 13.39
CA PRO A 193 -19.28 -1.32 13.64
C PRO A 193 -19.10 -1.77 15.10
N GLU A 194 -20.04 -2.57 15.59
CA GLU A 194 -19.92 -3.20 16.90
C GLU A 194 -18.85 -4.32 16.88
N GLY A 195 -18.28 -4.63 18.04
CA GLY A 195 -17.35 -5.77 18.18
C GLY A 195 -16.01 -5.61 17.47
N VAL A 196 -15.62 -4.39 17.07
CA VAL A 196 -14.34 -4.11 16.40
C VAL A 196 -13.14 -4.66 17.17
N PHE A 197 -13.15 -4.58 18.50
CA PHE A 197 -12.02 -5.01 19.33
C PHE A 197 -12.44 -6.15 20.25
N THR A 198 -11.67 -7.24 20.20
CA THR A 198 -11.83 -8.39 21.09
C THR A 198 -10.55 -8.62 21.88
N HIS A 199 -10.67 -8.61 23.20
CA HIS A 199 -9.59 -8.97 24.13
C HIS A 199 -9.66 -10.46 24.45
N LEU A 200 -8.58 -11.17 24.22
CA LEU A 200 -8.43 -12.61 24.43
C LEU A 200 -7.30 -12.86 25.42
N ASP A 201 -7.61 -13.48 26.55
CA ASP A 201 -6.58 -13.94 27.49
C ASP A 201 -5.82 -15.14 26.87
N ALA A 202 -4.51 -14.97 26.75
CA ALA A 202 -3.55 -15.94 26.26
C ALA A 202 -2.40 -16.15 27.26
N THR A 203 -2.61 -15.78 28.53
CA THR A 203 -1.65 -15.96 29.62
C THR A 203 -1.36 -17.44 29.83
N GLY A 204 -0.08 -17.79 30.00
CA GLY A 204 0.35 -19.17 30.26
C GLY A 204 0.27 -20.13 29.06
N LEU A 205 -0.16 -19.66 27.87
CA LEU A 205 -0.08 -20.47 26.65
C LEU A 205 1.37 -20.59 26.17
N ASP A 206 1.76 -21.82 25.83
CA ASP A 206 3.00 -22.06 25.09
C ASP A 206 2.90 -21.56 23.64
N ALA A 207 4.03 -21.52 22.94
CA ALA A 207 4.10 -20.98 21.58
C ALA A 207 3.22 -21.74 20.57
N ALA A 208 3.06 -23.06 20.72
CA ALA A 208 2.27 -23.87 19.79
C ALA A 208 0.77 -23.67 20.02
N ALA A 209 0.34 -23.64 21.28
CA ALA A 209 -1.04 -23.36 21.67
C ALA A 209 -1.45 -21.93 21.32
N LEU A 210 -0.56 -20.94 21.54
CA LEU A 210 -0.77 -19.56 21.12
C LEU A 210 -0.96 -19.48 19.60
N GLU A 211 -0.09 -20.12 18.82
CA GLU A 211 -0.20 -20.09 17.36
C GLU A 211 -1.51 -20.70 16.86
N GLN A 212 -1.93 -21.83 17.43
CA GLN A 212 -3.22 -22.44 17.11
C GLN A 212 -4.39 -21.53 17.45
N ARG A 213 -4.35 -20.89 18.63
CA ARG A 213 -5.39 -19.97 19.09
C ARG A 213 -5.49 -18.73 18.20
N VAL A 214 -4.34 -18.14 17.84
CA VAL A 214 -4.25 -16.99 16.94
C VAL A 214 -4.81 -17.35 15.57
N GLN A 215 -4.41 -18.49 15.01
CA GLN A 215 -4.87 -18.94 13.70
C GLN A 215 -6.40 -19.16 13.70
N GLN A 216 -6.93 -19.87 14.70
CA GLN A 216 -8.37 -20.14 14.81
C GLN A 216 -9.20 -18.86 14.88
N ALA A 217 -8.82 -17.95 15.77
CA ALA A 217 -9.53 -16.69 15.98
C ALA A 217 -9.40 -15.75 14.78
N THR A 218 -8.24 -15.75 14.11
CA THR A 218 -8.04 -14.98 12.87
C THR A 218 -8.94 -15.51 11.75
N ASP A 219 -9.02 -16.83 11.56
CA ASP A 219 -9.90 -17.41 10.55
C ASP A 219 -11.38 -17.11 10.82
N GLU A 220 -11.77 -17.05 12.10
CA GLU A 220 -13.11 -16.66 12.51
C GLU A 220 -13.39 -15.18 12.23
N ALA A 221 -12.48 -14.29 12.62
CA ALA A 221 -12.58 -12.87 12.32
C ALA A 221 -12.65 -12.59 10.81
N GLN A 222 -11.84 -13.27 10.00
CA GLN A 222 -11.88 -13.16 8.54
C GLN A 222 -13.23 -13.62 7.96
N ARG A 223 -13.87 -14.63 8.57
CA ARG A 223 -15.19 -15.14 8.16
C ARG A 223 -16.35 -14.26 8.63
N SER A 224 -16.18 -13.51 9.72
CA SER A 224 -17.23 -12.65 10.28
C SER A 224 -17.26 -11.26 9.66
N LEU A 225 -16.21 -10.85 8.94
CA LEU A 225 -16.26 -9.60 8.18
C LEU A 225 -17.37 -9.66 7.12
N ASP A 226 -18.07 -8.55 7.02
CA ASP A 226 -19.20 -8.38 6.11
C ASP A 226 -19.21 -6.93 5.62
N PRO A 227 -18.57 -6.67 4.47
CA PRO A 227 -18.50 -5.32 3.92
C PRO A 227 -19.88 -4.80 3.45
N VAL A 228 -20.91 -5.65 3.31
CA VAL A 228 -22.27 -5.18 2.96
C VAL A 228 -22.93 -4.47 4.14
N GLU A 229 -22.68 -4.98 5.34
CA GLU A 229 -23.17 -4.42 6.61
C GLU A 229 -22.17 -3.45 7.27
N GLY A 230 -21.07 -3.11 6.58
CA GLY A 230 -20.04 -2.20 7.10
C GLY A 230 -19.13 -2.80 8.18
N ARG A 231 -19.22 -4.11 8.43
CA ARG A 231 -18.29 -4.86 9.30
C ARG A 231 -16.99 -5.16 8.54
N SER A 232 -16.24 -4.10 8.22
CA SER A 232 -15.06 -4.17 7.35
C SER A 232 -13.74 -4.33 8.11
N VAL A 233 -13.74 -4.25 9.45
CA VAL A 233 -12.53 -4.30 10.29
C VAL A 233 -12.77 -5.11 11.57
N GLY A 234 -11.73 -5.84 12.00
CA GLY A 234 -11.69 -6.53 13.30
C GLY A 234 -10.27 -6.53 13.89
N ALA A 235 -10.19 -6.36 15.20
CA ALA A 235 -8.96 -6.32 15.99
C ALA A 235 -9.02 -7.34 17.12
N LEU A 236 -8.05 -8.25 17.15
CA LEU A 236 -7.92 -9.28 18.18
C LEU A 236 -6.65 -9.01 18.99
N PHE A 237 -6.80 -8.73 20.27
CA PHE A 237 -5.67 -8.58 21.19
C PHE A 237 -5.52 -9.85 22.03
N PHE A 238 -4.42 -10.57 21.81
CA PHE A 238 -4.00 -11.73 22.58
C PHE A 238 -3.07 -11.26 23.70
N ASP A 239 -3.62 -11.16 24.90
CA ASP A 239 -2.92 -10.69 26.08
C ASP A 239 -2.16 -11.84 26.73
N ARG A 240 -0.86 -11.65 26.96
CA ARG A 240 0.02 -12.68 27.57
C ARG A 240 0.44 -12.29 28.98
N GLY A 241 -0.23 -11.31 29.59
CA GLY A 241 0.11 -10.76 30.89
C GLY A 241 1.13 -9.63 30.82
N ALA A 242 1.55 -9.15 31.99
CA ALA A 242 2.41 -7.96 32.09
C ALA A 242 3.85 -8.20 31.59
N ASP A 243 4.37 -9.41 31.74
CA ASP A 243 5.79 -9.71 31.52
C ASP A 243 6.08 -10.23 30.11
N GLU A 244 5.07 -10.76 29.41
CA GLU A 244 5.23 -11.31 28.07
C GLU A 244 4.64 -10.38 27.00
N PRO A 245 5.26 -10.29 25.81
CA PRO A 245 4.72 -9.48 24.73
C PRO A 245 3.40 -10.07 24.21
N GLY A 246 2.33 -9.28 24.29
CA GLY A 246 1.05 -9.60 23.68
C GLY A 246 1.09 -9.53 22.14
N GLN A 247 0.01 -9.95 21.48
CA GLN A 247 -0.12 -9.87 20.02
C GLN A 247 -1.40 -9.16 19.61
N LEU A 248 -1.31 -8.27 18.63
CA LEU A 248 -2.46 -7.64 18.00
C LEU A 248 -2.61 -8.17 16.58
N VAL A 249 -3.77 -8.71 16.25
CA VAL A 249 -4.14 -9.08 14.88
C VAL A 249 -5.20 -8.11 14.39
N LEU A 250 -4.87 -7.35 13.34
CA LEU A 250 -5.79 -6.46 12.64
C LEU A 250 -6.18 -7.11 11.32
N THR A 251 -7.47 -7.30 11.07
CA THR A 251 -8.00 -7.80 9.81
C THR A 251 -8.96 -6.78 9.23
N VAL A 252 -8.75 -6.41 7.97
CA VAL A 252 -9.60 -5.45 7.26
C VAL A 252 -9.99 -6.05 5.91
N HIS A 253 -11.24 -5.86 5.50
CA HIS A 253 -11.71 -6.24 4.17
C HIS A 253 -10.99 -5.38 3.12
N HIS A 254 -10.46 -6.00 2.06
CA HIS A 254 -9.58 -5.33 1.11
C HIS A 254 -10.26 -4.17 0.35
N LEU A 255 -11.59 -4.18 0.25
CA LEU A 255 -12.39 -3.05 -0.24
C LEU A 255 -12.15 -1.71 0.51
N ALA A 256 -11.68 -1.77 1.76
CA ALA A 256 -11.46 -0.62 2.63
C ALA A 256 -9.97 -0.27 2.85
N VAL A 257 -9.03 -1.07 2.33
CA VAL A 257 -7.60 -0.91 2.65
C VAL A 257 -6.69 -1.36 1.52
N ASP A 258 -5.50 -0.78 1.45
CA ASP A 258 -4.40 -1.21 0.59
C ASP A 258 -3.05 -1.18 1.33
N GLY A 259 -1.97 -1.54 0.63
CA GLY A 259 -0.61 -1.57 1.21
C GLY A 259 -0.08 -0.21 1.69
N VAL A 260 -0.57 0.90 1.14
CA VAL A 260 -0.22 2.26 1.59
C VAL A 260 -1.04 2.61 2.84
N SER A 261 -2.32 2.29 2.83
CA SER A 261 -3.26 2.49 3.93
C SER A 261 -2.80 1.81 5.21
N TRP A 262 -2.25 0.60 5.14
CA TRP A 262 -1.69 -0.08 6.32
C TRP A 262 -0.59 0.73 7.02
N ARG A 263 0.24 1.46 6.28
CA ARG A 263 1.28 2.31 6.88
C ARG A 263 0.68 3.49 7.63
N ILE A 264 -0.36 4.11 7.07
CA ILE A 264 -1.13 5.19 7.70
C ILE A 264 -1.78 4.65 8.99
N LEU A 265 -2.49 3.53 8.88
CA LEU A 265 -3.20 2.91 10.00
C LEU A 265 -2.28 2.52 11.16
N LEU A 266 -1.11 1.95 10.87
CA LEU A 266 -0.15 1.56 11.90
C LEU A 266 0.50 2.76 12.60
N ALA A 267 0.85 3.81 11.85
CA ALA A 267 1.39 5.04 12.41
C ALA A 267 0.36 5.75 13.31
N ASP A 268 -0.89 5.83 12.85
CA ASP A 268 -1.97 6.45 13.61
C ASP A 268 -2.36 5.61 14.83
N LEU A 269 -2.34 4.28 14.74
CA LEU A 269 -2.56 3.39 15.88
C LEU A 269 -1.50 3.60 16.97
N GLU A 270 -0.23 3.71 16.59
CA GLU A 270 0.86 3.98 17.53
C GLU A 270 0.69 5.34 18.21
N ALA A 271 0.38 6.40 17.44
CA ALA A 271 0.13 7.73 17.97
C ALA A 271 -1.08 7.75 18.92
N ALA A 272 -2.19 7.15 18.49
CA ALA A 272 -3.41 7.02 19.29
C ALA A 272 -3.17 6.27 20.60
N TYR A 273 -2.41 5.16 20.56
CA TYR A 273 -2.09 4.39 21.75
C TYR A 273 -1.23 5.18 22.73
N ARG A 274 -0.20 5.88 22.26
CA ARG A 274 0.66 6.72 23.11
C ARG A 274 -0.14 7.79 23.84
N THR A 275 -1.05 8.47 23.16
CA THR A 275 -1.94 9.48 23.74
C THR A 275 -2.98 8.87 24.68
N ALA A 276 -3.63 7.78 24.27
CA ALA A 276 -4.62 7.09 25.08
C ALA A 276 -4.04 6.55 26.40
N ARG A 277 -2.75 6.17 26.40
CA ARG A 277 -2.04 5.68 27.59
C ARG A 277 -1.77 6.76 28.63
N THR A 278 -1.69 8.03 28.23
CA THR A 278 -1.59 9.15 29.17
C THR A 278 -2.96 9.62 29.68
N GLY A 279 -4.05 8.97 29.25
CA GLY A 279 -5.43 9.37 29.57
C GLY A 279 -5.93 10.59 28.81
N ALA A 280 -5.16 11.11 27.85
CA ALA A 280 -5.56 12.24 27.03
C ALA A 280 -6.56 11.80 25.94
N PRO A 281 -7.47 12.69 25.50
CA PRO A 281 -8.28 12.46 24.30
C PRO A 281 -7.40 12.18 23.08
N VAL A 282 -7.77 11.19 22.28
CA VAL A 282 -7.04 10.86 21.05
C VAL A 282 -7.47 11.81 19.94
N GLU A 283 -6.54 12.62 19.48
CA GLU A 283 -6.70 13.46 18.28
C GLU A 283 -5.68 13.02 17.23
N LEU A 284 -6.18 12.59 16.07
CA LEU A 284 -5.34 12.17 14.95
C LEU A 284 -5.25 13.27 13.89
N PRO A 285 -4.11 13.40 13.18
CA PRO A 285 -3.96 14.41 12.13
C PRO A 285 -5.03 14.26 11.04
N PRO A 286 -5.67 15.36 10.59
CA PRO A 286 -6.84 15.30 9.74
C PRO A 286 -6.58 14.59 8.40
N VAL A 287 -7.65 14.01 7.85
CA VAL A 287 -7.68 13.48 6.48
C VAL A 287 -8.28 14.54 5.57
N ALA A 288 -7.48 15.09 4.66
CA ALA A 288 -7.89 16.21 3.80
C ALA A 288 -8.91 15.79 2.74
N THR A 289 -8.71 14.64 2.09
CA THR A 289 -9.60 14.11 1.05
C THR A 289 -10.13 12.74 1.48
N SER A 290 -11.46 12.59 1.56
CA SER A 290 -12.09 11.29 1.81
C SER A 290 -11.99 10.38 0.59
N TYR A 291 -12.07 9.06 0.81
CA TYR A 291 -12.06 8.08 -0.28
C TYR A 291 -13.27 8.25 -1.22
N GLY A 292 -14.45 8.51 -0.65
CA GLY A 292 -15.67 8.77 -1.41
C GLY A 292 -15.56 10.03 -2.29
N HIS A 293 -14.94 11.09 -1.78
CA HIS A 293 -14.69 12.29 -2.59
C HIS A 293 -13.74 11.99 -3.76
N TRP A 294 -12.64 11.27 -3.51
CA TRP A 294 -11.74 10.81 -4.58
C TRP A 294 -12.48 10.00 -5.65
N ALA A 295 -13.32 9.04 -5.25
CA ALA A 295 -14.09 8.21 -6.17
C ALA A 295 -15.00 9.06 -7.08
N THR A 296 -15.76 9.99 -6.49
CA THR A 296 -16.62 10.93 -7.25
C THR A 296 -15.83 11.80 -8.21
N ARG A 297 -14.65 12.31 -7.80
CA ARG A 297 -13.80 13.14 -8.66
C ARG A 297 -13.22 12.35 -9.83
N LEU A 298 -12.77 11.11 -9.58
CA LEU A 298 -12.25 10.22 -10.60
C LEU A 298 -13.31 9.81 -11.61
N GLU A 299 -14.52 9.45 -11.15
CA GLU A 299 -15.65 9.13 -12.03
C GLU A 299 -15.99 10.32 -12.93
N ARG A 300 -16.20 11.51 -12.34
CA ARG A 300 -16.50 12.73 -13.11
C ARG A 300 -15.42 13.06 -14.12
N HIS A 301 -14.15 12.95 -13.73
CA HIS A 301 -13.01 13.20 -14.61
C HIS A 301 -12.99 12.24 -15.80
N THR A 302 -13.21 10.95 -15.55
CA THR A 302 -13.27 9.92 -16.60
C THR A 302 -14.43 10.16 -17.56
N ARG A 303 -15.63 10.42 -17.03
CA ARG A 303 -16.86 10.65 -17.83
C ARG A 303 -16.80 11.92 -18.67
N SER A 304 -15.92 12.87 -18.32
CA SER A 304 -15.67 14.06 -19.13
C SER A 304 -14.84 13.81 -20.39
N GLY A 305 -14.29 12.59 -20.55
CA GLY A 305 -13.39 12.23 -21.65
C GLY A 305 -11.93 12.62 -21.41
N ALA A 306 -11.58 13.11 -20.23
CA ALA A 306 -10.22 13.59 -19.93
C ALA A 306 -9.14 12.51 -20.01
N LEU A 307 -9.53 11.23 -19.94
CA LEU A 307 -8.64 10.08 -20.08
C LEU A 307 -8.73 9.38 -21.44
N ASP A 308 -9.60 9.83 -22.35
CA ASP A 308 -9.85 9.14 -23.63
C ASP A 308 -8.60 9.08 -24.53
N GLY A 309 -7.62 9.97 -24.32
CA GLY A 309 -6.32 9.95 -25.00
C GLY A 309 -5.51 8.67 -24.76
N ASP A 310 -5.80 7.90 -23.72
CA ASP A 310 -5.10 6.66 -23.39
C ASP A 310 -5.73 5.42 -24.07
N LEU A 311 -6.89 5.55 -24.73
CA LEU A 311 -7.62 4.42 -25.32
C LEU A 311 -6.79 3.64 -26.35
N ASP A 312 -6.01 4.33 -27.20
CA ASP A 312 -5.15 3.70 -28.20
C ASP A 312 -4.01 2.89 -27.57
N HIS A 313 -3.51 3.31 -26.40
CA HIS A 313 -2.53 2.54 -25.64
C HIS A 313 -3.18 1.24 -25.16
N TRP A 314 -4.31 1.33 -24.46
CA TRP A 314 -4.97 0.18 -23.86
C TRP A 314 -5.55 -0.80 -24.88
N THR A 315 -6.07 -0.31 -26.01
CA THR A 315 -6.56 -1.15 -27.12
C THR A 315 -5.44 -2.00 -27.71
N ARG A 316 -4.24 -1.42 -27.92
CA ARG A 316 -3.07 -2.18 -28.39
C ARG A 316 -2.61 -3.22 -27.37
N THR A 317 -2.58 -2.85 -26.09
CA THR A 317 -2.21 -3.78 -25.00
C THR A 317 -3.19 -4.96 -24.91
N GLY A 318 -4.49 -4.71 -25.07
CA GLY A 318 -5.52 -5.75 -25.05
C GLY A 318 -5.44 -6.76 -26.20
N ALA A 319 -4.76 -6.43 -27.30
CA ALA A 319 -4.53 -7.34 -28.42
C ALA A 319 -3.39 -8.34 -28.19
N ALA A 320 -2.60 -8.17 -27.11
CA ALA A 320 -1.46 -9.04 -26.82
C ALA A 320 -1.92 -10.44 -26.34
N PRO A 321 -1.18 -11.51 -26.69
CA PRO A 321 -1.55 -12.86 -26.30
C PRO A 321 -1.39 -13.08 -24.79
N ALA A 322 -2.48 -13.52 -24.14
CA ALA A 322 -2.54 -13.77 -22.69
C ALA A 322 -2.30 -15.24 -22.29
N ALA A 323 -2.42 -16.18 -23.24
CA ALA A 323 -2.35 -17.60 -22.92
C ALA A 323 -0.95 -18.02 -22.45
N LEU A 324 -0.89 -18.70 -21.30
CA LEU A 324 0.29 -19.43 -20.83
C LEU A 324 0.25 -20.88 -21.35
N PRO A 325 1.40 -21.57 -21.44
CA PRO A 325 1.43 -23.01 -21.75
C PRO A 325 0.50 -23.78 -20.82
N ALA A 326 -0.22 -24.77 -21.37
CA ALA A 326 -1.26 -25.49 -20.63
C ALA A 326 -0.69 -26.14 -19.35
N GLY A 327 -1.33 -25.84 -18.22
CA GLY A 327 -1.04 -26.47 -16.93
C GLY A 327 -1.78 -27.79 -16.75
N SER A 328 -1.82 -28.28 -15.50
CA SER A 328 -2.64 -29.44 -15.13
C SER A 328 -4.14 -29.16 -15.36
N PRO A 329 -4.91 -30.16 -15.81
CA PRO A 329 -6.36 -29.99 -15.99
C PRO A 329 -7.05 -29.77 -14.63
N GLY A 330 -8.04 -28.88 -14.60
CA GLY A 330 -8.86 -28.64 -13.41
C GLY A 330 -9.31 -27.18 -13.27
N PRO A 331 -10.16 -26.89 -12.28
CA PRO A 331 -10.62 -25.53 -12.01
C PRO A 331 -9.47 -24.69 -11.42
N ASN A 332 -9.26 -23.51 -11.99
CA ASN A 332 -8.29 -22.52 -11.49
C ASN A 332 -8.97 -21.64 -10.43
N THR A 333 -8.88 -22.05 -9.16
CA THR A 333 -9.54 -21.36 -8.03
C THR A 333 -8.56 -21.12 -6.91
N HIS A 334 -8.87 -20.20 -6.00
CA HIS A 334 -8.06 -19.99 -4.80
C HIS A 334 -7.93 -21.27 -3.94
N ALA A 335 -8.96 -22.13 -3.93
CA ALA A 335 -8.93 -23.38 -3.18
C ALA A 335 -7.94 -24.42 -3.76
N THR A 336 -7.63 -24.33 -5.05
CA THR A 336 -6.69 -25.22 -5.76
C THR A 336 -5.31 -24.58 -5.96
N ALA A 337 -5.13 -23.33 -5.53
CA ALA A 337 -3.86 -22.62 -5.64
C ALA A 337 -2.82 -23.19 -4.67
N ALA A 338 -1.58 -23.29 -5.13
CA ALA A 338 -0.41 -23.61 -4.32
C ALA A 338 0.63 -22.50 -4.49
N THR A 339 1.40 -22.23 -3.43
CA THR A 339 2.43 -21.19 -3.43
C THR A 339 3.82 -21.81 -3.32
N VAL A 340 4.71 -21.42 -4.22
CA VAL A 340 6.15 -21.71 -4.12
C VAL A 340 6.85 -20.42 -3.72
N GLY A 341 7.52 -20.43 -2.57
CA GLY A 341 8.29 -19.29 -2.06
C GLY A 341 9.77 -19.45 -2.33
N VAL A 342 10.42 -18.38 -2.79
CA VAL A 342 11.88 -18.28 -2.93
C VAL A 342 12.34 -17.06 -2.12
N THR A 343 13.48 -17.19 -1.45
CA THR A 343 14.12 -16.09 -0.70
C THR A 343 15.51 -15.85 -1.26
N LEU A 344 15.84 -14.59 -1.50
CA LEU A 344 17.18 -14.17 -1.91
C LEU A 344 18.01 -13.83 -0.68
N ASP A 345 19.32 -14.09 -0.74
CA ASP A 345 20.23 -13.68 0.33
C ASP A 345 20.36 -12.15 0.40
N GLU A 346 20.90 -11.65 1.52
CA GLU A 346 21.06 -10.22 1.77
C GLU A 346 21.87 -9.53 0.66
N ARG A 347 22.97 -10.15 0.23
CA ARG A 347 23.86 -9.61 -0.82
C ARG A 347 23.14 -9.46 -2.15
N THR A 348 22.34 -10.45 -2.54
CA THR A 348 21.57 -10.42 -3.80
C THR A 348 20.43 -9.41 -3.71
N THR A 349 19.78 -9.33 -2.56
CA THR A 349 18.73 -8.33 -2.29
C THR A 349 19.29 -6.91 -2.35
N ASP A 350 20.46 -6.66 -1.74
CA ASP A 350 21.17 -5.38 -1.83
C ASP A 350 21.54 -5.02 -3.28
N ALA A 351 22.07 -5.98 -4.04
CA ALA A 351 22.40 -5.77 -5.44
C ALA A 351 21.17 -5.39 -6.29
N LEU A 352 20.00 -5.99 -5.99
CA LEU A 352 18.75 -5.68 -6.69
C LEU A 352 18.15 -4.33 -6.28
N LEU A 353 18.19 -3.99 -4.98
CA LEU A 353 17.53 -2.80 -4.45
C LEU A 353 18.39 -1.53 -4.53
N ARG A 354 19.72 -1.64 -4.54
CA ARG A 354 20.63 -0.49 -4.48
C ARG A 354 21.56 -0.41 -5.69
N LEU A 355 22.28 -1.49 -6.01
CA LEU A 355 23.32 -1.47 -7.05
C LEU A 355 22.75 -1.37 -8.48
N ALA A 356 21.75 -2.19 -8.83
CA ALA A 356 21.16 -2.18 -10.16
C ALA A 356 20.47 -0.83 -10.49
N PRO A 357 19.64 -0.25 -9.60
CA PRO A 357 19.12 1.11 -9.74
C PRO A 357 20.18 2.16 -10.00
N GLU A 358 21.31 2.13 -9.28
CA GLU A 358 22.39 3.09 -9.45
C GLU A 358 23.04 3.01 -10.84
N VAL A 359 23.34 1.79 -11.31
CA VAL A 359 24.04 1.57 -12.58
C VAL A 359 23.15 1.83 -13.81
N TYR A 360 21.90 1.35 -13.78
CA TYR A 360 21.01 1.36 -14.94
C TYR A 360 19.95 2.48 -14.88
N ARG A 361 19.96 3.28 -13.80
CA ARG A 361 18.93 4.30 -13.49
C ARG A 361 17.53 3.70 -13.51
N THR A 362 17.39 2.48 -12.98
CA THR A 362 16.16 1.68 -12.96
C THR A 362 15.52 1.72 -11.58
N GLN A 363 14.30 1.23 -11.48
CA GLN A 363 13.66 0.85 -10.23
C GLN A 363 13.65 -0.67 -10.08
N VAL A 364 13.36 -1.16 -8.88
CA VAL A 364 13.26 -2.60 -8.61
C VAL A 364 12.26 -3.29 -9.55
N ASN A 365 11.13 -2.62 -9.86
CA ASN A 365 10.12 -3.17 -10.77
C ASN A 365 10.66 -3.33 -12.19
N ASP A 366 11.50 -2.42 -12.70
CA ASP A 366 12.13 -2.58 -14.02
C ASP A 366 12.95 -3.88 -14.08
N VAL A 367 13.68 -4.18 -13.00
CA VAL A 367 14.54 -5.37 -12.91
C VAL A 367 13.72 -6.64 -12.77
N LEU A 368 12.73 -6.64 -11.87
CA LEU A 368 11.88 -7.81 -11.62
C LEU A 368 11.00 -8.15 -12.83
N LEU A 369 10.41 -7.13 -13.47
CA LEU A 369 9.60 -7.32 -14.69
C LEU A 369 10.47 -7.70 -15.88
N SER A 370 11.73 -7.26 -15.95
CA SER A 370 12.69 -7.76 -16.94
C SER A 370 12.96 -9.25 -16.77
N ALA A 371 13.19 -9.70 -15.53
CA ALA A 371 13.43 -11.12 -15.25
C ALA A 371 12.18 -11.97 -15.53
N LEU A 372 11.01 -11.51 -15.11
CA LEU A 372 9.74 -12.17 -15.36
C LEU A 372 9.43 -12.22 -16.86
N GLY A 373 9.54 -11.09 -17.56
CA GLY A 373 9.30 -10.97 -19.00
C GLY A 373 10.16 -11.93 -19.81
N ARG A 374 11.48 -11.99 -19.55
CA ARG A 374 12.38 -12.95 -20.21
C ARG A 374 11.98 -14.40 -19.93
N THR A 375 11.61 -14.70 -18.69
CA THR A 375 11.23 -16.06 -18.28
C THR A 375 9.96 -16.50 -19.01
N LEU A 376 8.94 -15.64 -19.02
CA LEU A 376 7.67 -15.91 -19.70
C LEU A 376 7.84 -15.95 -21.22
N ALA A 377 8.66 -15.07 -21.80
CA ALA A 377 8.93 -15.06 -23.24
C ALA A 377 9.54 -16.40 -23.69
N ARG A 378 10.56 -16.89 -22.96
CA ARG A 378 11.17 -18.21 -23.20
C ARG A 378 10.16 -19.34 -23.02
N TRP A 379 9.37 -19.29 -21.94
CA TRP A 379 8.43 -20.36 -21.61
C TRP A 379 7.27 -20.45 -22.61
N CYS A 380 6.76 -19.30 -23.07
CA CYS A 380 5.69 -19.21 -24.05
C CYS A 380 6.15 -19.33 -25.51
N GLY A 381 7.47 -19.28 -25.77
CA GLY A 381 8.04 -19.31 -27.12
C GLY A 381 7.66 -18.08 -27.97
N ARG A 382 7.48 -16.91 -27.34
CA ARG A 382 7.09 -15.66 -28.02
C ARG A 382 7.77 -14.46 -27.39
N ASP A 383 7.94 -13.38 -28.15
CA ASP A 383 8.64 -12.17 -27.69
C ASP A 383 7.76 -11.20 -26.89
N THR A 384 6.45 -11.42 -26.82
CA THR A 384 5.49 -10.54 -26.17
C THR A 384 4.61 -11.32 -25.20
N VAL A 385 4.54 -10.86 -23.95
CA VAL A 385 3.75 -11.49 -22.88
C VAL A 385 2.83 -10.47 -22.22
N LEU A 386 1.60 -10.86 -21.92
CA LEU A 386 0.65 -10.04 -21.18
C LEU A 386 0.70 -10.40 -19.69
N ILE A 387 0.95 -9.41 -18.85
CA ILE A 387 1.10 -9.59 -17.41
C ILE A 387 0.11 -8.64 -16.71
N GLY A 388 -0.63 -9.13 -15.71
CA GLY A 388 -1.39 -8.26 -14.82
C GLY A 388 -0.43 -7.59 -13.83
N VAL A 389 -0.45 -6.26 -13.76
CA VAL A 389 0.41 -5.47 -12.87
C VAL A 389 -0.46 -4.63 -11.96
N GLU A 390 -0.06 -4.57 -10.69
CA GLU A 390 -0.65 -3.70 -9.68
C GLU A 390 0.26 -2.50 -9.43
N GLY A 391 -0.34 -1.31 -9.40
CA GLY A 391 0.26 -0.07 -8.93
C GLY A 391 -0.51 0.50 -7.73
N HIS A 392 0.04 1.50 -7.05
CA HIS A 392 -0.63 2.08 -5.87
C HIS A 392 -1.91 2.88 -6.21
N GLY A 393 -2.05 3.37 -7.45
CA GLY A 393 -3.19 4.13 -7.98
C GLY A 393 -3.46 5.51 -7.36
N ARG A 394 -2.69 5.91 -6.35
CA ARG A 394 -2.58 7.30 -5.84
C ARG A 394 -1.81 8.23 -6.79
N GLU A 395 -2.37 8.50 -7.95
CA GLU A 395 -1.79 9.42 -8.94
C GLU A 395 -2.14 10.89 -8.63
N ASP A 396 -1.19 11.80 -8.91
CA ASP A 396 -1.36 13.25 -8.76
C ASP A 396 -2.24 13.82 -9.92
N LEU A 397 -3.51 13.38 -10.00
CA LEU A 397 -4.47 13.81 -11.03
C LEU A 397 -5.07 15.21 -10.79
N PHE A 398 -5.23 15.58 -9.52
CA PHE A 398 -5.93 16.79 -9.11
C PHE A 398 -5.05 17.57 -8.15
N ALA A 399 -4.73 18.81 -8.49
CA ALA A 399 -3.85 19.65 -7.67
C ALA A 399 -4.49 20.05 -6.33
N ASP A 400 -5.83 20.02 -6.25
CA ASP A 400 -6.65 20.34 -5.08
C ASP A 400 -6.83 19.17 -4.11
N LEU A 401 -6.47 17.93 -4.48
CA LEU A 401 -6.67 16.76 -3.62
C LEU A 401 -5.40 16.30 -2.94
N ASP A 402 -5.55 15.83 -1.70
CA ASP A 402 -4.47 15.25 -0.92
C ASP A 402 -4.85 13.84 -0.43
N LEU A 403 -4.26 12.85 -1.10
CA LEU A 403 -4.46 11.43 -0.81
C LEU A 403 -3.39 10.86 0.14
N SER A 404 -2.48 11.68 0.68
CA SER A 404 -1.31 11.19 1.41
C SER A 404 -1.64 10.55 2.76
N ARG A 405 -2.84 10.79 3.29
CA ARG A 405 -3.37 10.19 4.53
C ARG A 405 -4.70 9.46 4.35
N THR A 406 -5.23 9.38 3.13
CA THR A 406 -6.53 8.74 2.88
C THR A 406 -6.40 7.23 2.95
N VAL A 407 -7.13 6.59 3.85
CA VAL A 407 -7.30 5.12 3.88
C VAL A 407 -8.36 4.71 2.88
N GLY A 408 -8.11 3.63 2.14
CA GLY A 408 -9.00 3.08 1.11
C GLY A 408 -8.24 2.16 0.14
N TRP A 409 -8.94 1.56 -0.82
CA TRP A 409 -8.32 0.65 -1.78
C TRP A 409 -7.98 1.36 -3.10
N PHE A 410 -6.81 2.00 -3.19
CA PHE A 410 -6.45 2.80 -4.36
C PHE A 410 -5.84 2.01 -5.52
N THR A 411 -5.48 0.74 -5.28
CA THR A 411 -4.70 -0.10 -6.21
C THR A 411 -5.18 0.04 -7.66
N ALA A 412 -4.27 0.39 -8.56
CA ALA A 412 -4.52 0.36 -9.99
C ALA A 412 -4.11 -1.01 -10.53
N GLU A 413 -5.04 -1.75 -11.12
CA GLU A 413 -4.75 -3.02 -11.82
C GLU A 413 -4.86 -2.82 -13.33
N PHE A 414 -3.80 -3.19 -14.05
CA PHE A 414 -3.73 -3.00 -15.49
C PHE A 414 -2.92 -4.09 -16.20
N PRO A 415 -3.23 -4.37 -17.47
CA PRO A 415 -2.43 -5.26 -18.29
C PRO A 415 -1.16 -4.55 -18.76
N LEU A 416 -0.03 -5.26 -18.74
CA LEU A 416 1.24 -4.84 -19.30
C LEU A 416 1.61 -5.82 -20.42
N ALA A 417 1.54 -5.37 -21.67
CA ALA A 417 2.06 -6.10 -22.82
C ALA A 417 3.57 -5.86 -22.92
N LEU A 418 4.35 -6.77 -22.33
CA LEU A 418 5.80 -6.63 -22.24
C LEU A 418 6.49 -7.36 -23.39
N ARG A 419 7.13 -6.60 -24.28
CA ARG A 419 7.95 -7.12 -25.37
C ARG A 419 9.39 -7.29 -24.91
N VAL A 420 9.86 -8.53 -24.88
CA VAL A 420 11.21 -8.90 -24.44
C VAL A 420 11.79 -9.94 -25.39
N ASP A 421 12.96 -9.64 -25.96
CA ASP A 421 13.79 -10.63 -26.63
C ASP A 421 14.42 -11.55 -25.56
N PRO A 422 14.12 -12.86 -25.57
CA PRO A 422 14.66 -13.79 -24.58
C PRO A 422 16.18 -13.93 -24.64
N ASP A 423 16.81 -13.63 -25.78
CA ASP A 423 18.24 -13.85 -26.05
C ASP A 423 19.06 -12.56 -25.96
N ALA A 424 18.41 -11.41 -25.81
CA ALA A 424 19.08 -10.13 -25.59
C ALA A 424 19.94 -10.10 -24.31
N GLY A 425 20.97 -9.26 -24.35
CA GLY A 425 21.79 -8.94 -23.17
C GLY A 425 20.99 -8.16 -22.12
N TRP A 426 21.37 -8.30 -20.84
CA TRP A 426 20.63 -7.67 -19.74
C TRP A 426 20.53 -6.14 -19.84
N HIS A 427 21.55 -5.47 -20.37
CA HIS A 427 21.51 -4.03 -20.59
C HIS A 427 20.36 -3.63 -21.53
N ASP A 428 20.21 -4.32 -22.66
CA ASP A 428 19.17 -4.03 -23.65
C ASP A 428 17.79 -4.44 -23.13
N THR A 429 17.68 -5.56 -22.41
CA THR A 429 16.44 -5.96 -21.73
C THR A 429 15.98 -4.87 -20.76
N LEU A 430 16.84 -4.46 -19.83
CA LEU A 430 16.50 -3.47 -18.81
C LEU A 430 16.11 -2.13 -19.42
N ARG A 431 16.85 -1.67 -20.45
CA ARG A 431 16.53 -0.43 -21.17
C ARG A 431 15.15 -0.51 -21.82
N SER A 432 14.87 -1.58 -22.56
CA SER A 432 13.59 -1.78 -23.25
C SER A 432 12.40 -1.86 -22.29
N VAL A 433 12.53 -2.66 -21.23
CA VAL A 433 11.46 -2.85 -20.24
C VAL A 433 11.16 -1.55 -19.50
N LYS A 434 12.19 -0.80 -19.10
CA LYS A 434 12.05 0.51 -18.46
C LYS A 434 11.34 1.53 -19.36
N GLU A 435 11.65 1.56 -20.65
CA GLU A 435 10.97 2.44 -21.61
C GLU A 435 9.49 2.06 -21.75
N GLN A 436 9.19 0.76 -21.81
CA GLN A 436 7.81 0.27 -21.88
C GLN A 436 7.02 0.59 -20.60
N LEU A 437 7.62 0.44 -19.43
CA LEU A 437 6.98 0.79 -18.15
C LEU A 437 6.69 2.28 -18.02
N ARG A 438 7.60 3.13 -18.50
CA ARG A 438 7.40 4.58 -18.53
C ARG A 438 6.36 5.04 -19.54
N ALA A 439 6.08 4.22 -20.56
CA ALA A 439 5.06 4.49 -21.55
C ALA A 439 3.64 4.13 -21.06
N VAL A 440 3.51 3.49 -19.90
CA VAL A 440 2.22 3.18 -19.27
C VAL A 440 1.58 4.49 -18.80
N PRO A 441 0.40 4.89 -19.32
CA PRO A 441 -0.26 6.11 -18.92
C PRO A 441 -0.68 6.06 -17.45
N LEU A 442 -0.38 7.13 -16.70
CA LEU A 442 -0.80 7.30 -15.30
C LEU A 442 -0.53 6.07 -14.42
N HIS A 443 0.60 5.39 -14.66
CA HIS A 443 0.99 4.14 -13.98
C HIS A 443 -0.14 3.10 -13.91
N GLY A 444 -1.02 3.08 -14.93
CA GLY A 444 -2.10 2.12 -15.09
C GLY A 444 -3.45 2.56 -14.54
N LEU A 445 -3.54 3.69 -13.82
CA LEU A 445 -4.81 4.16 -13.25
C LEU A 445 -5.89 4.37 -14.33
N SER A 446 -5.50 4.89 -15.51
CA SER A 446 -6.45 5.17 -16.59
C SER A 446 -7.06 3.93 -17.21
N HIS A 447 -6.39 2.77 -17.15
CA HIS A 447 -6.96 1.52 -17.67
C HIS A 447 -8.26 1.16 -16.94
N GLY A 448 -8.19 1.06 -15.61
CA GLY A 448 -9.36 0.74 -14.79
C GLY A 448 -10.44 1.81 -14.91
N ALA A 449 -10.05 3.09 -14.89
CA ALA A 449 -10.98 4.19 -15.04
C ALA A 449 -11.75 4.10 -16.37
N LEU A 450 -11.05 3.97 -17.51
CA LEU A 450 -11.66 3.86 -18.83
C LEU A 450 -12.50 2.59 -19.00
N ARG A 451 -12.10 1.49 -18.36
CA ARG A 451 -12.81 0.21 -18.45
C ARG A 451 -14.13 0.21 -17.67
N HIS A 452 -14.17 0.83 -16.49
CA HIS A 452 -15.30 0.70 -15.55
C HIS A 452 -16.14 1.98 -15.39
N LEU A 453 -15.55 3.17 -15.57
CA LEU A 453 -16.21 4.44 -15.26
C LEU A 453 -16.59 5.25 -16.51
N ARG A 454 -16.04 4.89 -17.68
CA ARG A 454 -16.40 5.51 -18.95
C ARG A 454 -17.85 5.10 -19.30
N PRO A 455 -18.71 6.03 -19.77
CA PRO A 455 -20.05 5.67 -20.23
C PRO A 455 -19.95 4.65 -21.36
N SER A 456 -20.79 3.61 -21.32
CA SER A 456 -20.94 2.68 -22.44
C SER A 456 -21.37 3.47 -23.68
N GLY A 457 -20.51 3.49 -24.69
CA GLY A 457 -20.81 4.03 -26.03
C GLY A 457 -21.14 2.91 -27.00
#